data_AF-A0A916VQY1-F1
#
_entry.id   AF-A0A916VQY1-F1
#
_cell.length_a   1.000
_cell.length_b   1.000
_cell.length_c   1.000
_cell.angle_alpha   90.00
_cell.angle_beta   90.00
_cell.angle_gamma   90.00
#
_symmetry.space_group_name_H-M   'P 1'
#
loop_
_entity.id
_entity.type
_entity.pdbx_description
1 polymer ?
#
loop_
_entity_poly.entity_id
_entity_poly.type
_entity_poly.pdbx_seq_one_letter_code
_entity_poly.pdbx_strand_id
1 'polypeptide(L)' 'MSLINQRFGEVDEDISSQISNLSSEDLESLVKALFDFKNLADLLSWLEKR' A
#
# COMPACT_ATOMS: atom_id res chain seq x y z
N MET A 1 4.37 11.18 -7.49
CA MET A 1 4.65 9.74 -7.75
C MET A 1 4.73 9.04 -6.40
N SER A 2 3.83 8.07 -6.14
CA SER A 2 3.84 7.26 -4.91
C SER A 2 4.82 6.08 -5.04
N LEU A 3 5.44 5.66 -3.93
CA LEU A 3 6.26 4.44 -3.87
C LEU A 3 5.50 3.20 -4.33
N ILE A 4 4.21 3.15 -4.04
CA ILE A 4 3.31 2.06 -4.44
C ILE A 4 3.28 1.94 -5.97
N ASN A 5 3.12 3.07 -6.67
CA ASN A 5 3.07 3.08 -8.12
C ASN A 5 4.43 2.73 -8.76
N GLN A 6 5.53 3.03 -8.07
CA GLN A 6 6.86 2.66 -8.53
C GLN A 6 7.15 1.17 -8.36
N ARG A 7 6.58 0.54 -7.31
CA ARG A 7 6.82 -0.86 -6.98
C ARG A 7 5.90 -1.83 -7.70
N PHE A 8 4.63 -1.45 -7.86
CA PHE A 8 3.60 -2.32 -8.42
C PHE A 8 3.05 -1.85 -9.78
N GLY A 9 3.51 -0.70 -10.28
CA GLY A 9 2.93 -0.06 -11.45
C GLY A 9 1.69 0.78 -11.08
N GLU A 10 0.98 1.28 -12.08
CA GLU A 10 -0.25 2.03 -11.86
C GLU A 10 -1.28 1.13 -11.16
N VAL A 11 -1.60 1.47 -9.91
CA VAL A 11 -2.59 0.74 -9.09
C VAL A 11 -3.96 1.36 -9.27
N ASP A 12 -5.00 0.55 -9.08
CA ASP A 12 -6.40 1.00 -9.12
C ASP A 12 -6.65 2.20 -8.20
N GLU A 13 -7.55 3.06 -8.64
CA GLU A 13 -7.92 4.29 -7.91
C GLU A 13 -8.49 3.97 -6.52
N ASP A 14 -9.18 2.83 -6.38
CA ASP A 14 -9.68 2.34 -5.09
C ASP A 14 -8.54 2.08 -4.09
N ILE A 15 -7.47 1.42 -4.54
CA ILE A 15 -6.29 1.14 -3.71
C ILE A 15 -5.61 2.45 -3.32
N SER A 16 -5.48 3.39 -4.26
CA SER A 16 -4.90 4.70 -3.96
C SER A 16 -5.74 5.45 -2.92
N SER A 17 -7.07 5.39 -3.02
CA SER A 17 -7.99 6.03 -2.08
C SER A 17 -7.87 5.41 -0.68
N GLN A 18 -7.81 4.07 -0.58
CA GLN A 18 -7.60 3.38 0.68
C GLN A 18 -6.28 3.79 1.34
N ILE A 19 -5.20 3.87 0.55
CA ILE A 19 -3.88 4.28 1.05
C ILE A 19 -3.89 5.74 1.51
N SER A 20 -4.58 6.63 0.79
CA SER A 20 -4.73 8.04 1.18
C SER A 20 -5.57 8.23 2.44
N ASN A 21 -6.44 7.27 2.79
CA ASN A 21 -7.27 7.32 3.98
C ASN A 21 -6.57 6.75 5.24
N LEU A 22 -5.33 6.27 5.09
CA LEU A 22 -4.55 5.71 6.21
C LEU A 22 -4.05 6.81 7.15
N SER A 23 -4.01 6.50 8.44
CA SER A 23 -3.39 7.36 9.45
C SER A 23 -1.87 7.43 9.29
N SER A 24 -1.21 8.37 9.98
CA SER A 24 0.26 8.50 9.92
C SER A 24 1.01 7.25 10.44
N GLU A 25 0.61 6.71 11.60
CA GLU A 25 1.17 5.45 12.16
C GLU A 25 1.03 4.28 11.18
N ASP A 26 -0.06 4.36 10.45
CA ASP A 26 -0.52 3.37 9.54
C ASP A 26 0.27 3.39 8.22
N LEU A 27 0.58 4.59 7.72
CA LEU A 27 1.51 4.80 6.61
C LEU A 27 2.93 4.38 6.96
N GLU A 28 3.40 4.64 8.18
CA GLU A 28 4.73 4.16 8.61
C GLU A 28 4.81 2.63 8.63
N SER A 29 3.74 1.98 9.08
CA SER A 29 3.61 0.53 9.06
C SER A 29 3.53 -0.01 7.62
N LEU A 30 2.82 0.70 6.73
CA LEU A 30 2.76 0.36 5.30
C LEU A 30 4.17 0.36 4.70
N VAL A 31 4.95 1.41 4.95
CA VAL A 31 6.30 1.55 4.39
C VAL A 31 7.21 0.41 4.84
N LYS A 32 7.14 -0.02 6.10
CA LYS A 32 7.91 -1.17 6.61
C LYS A 32 7.47 -2.48 5.96
N ALA A 33 6.16 -2.73 5.92
CA ALA A 33 5.60 -3.93 5.30
C ALA A 33 5.84 -3.96 3.79
N LEU A 34 5.90 -2.79 3.15
CA LEU A 34 6.25 -2.65 1.74
C LEU A 34 7.59 -3.32 1.46
N PHE A 35 8.62 -3.23 2.32
CA PHE A 35 9.88 -3.94 2.05
C PHE A 35 9.75 -5.47 1.98
N ASP A 36 8.72 -6.06 2.60
CA ASP A 36 8.47 -7.50 2.61
C ASP A 36 7.53 -7.97 1.48
N PHE A 37 6.67 -7.09 0.96
CA PHE A 37 5.72 -7.45 -0.09
C PHE A 37 6.42 -7.87 -1.38
N LYS A 38 6.00 -9.02 -1.91
CA LYS A 38 6.53 -9.59 -3.16
C LYS A 38 5.69 -9.18 -4.37
N ASN A 39 4.39 -8.97 -4.15
CA ASN A 39 3.43 -8.68 -5.20
C ASN A 39 2.27 -7.83 -4.69
N LEU A 40 1.47 -7.31 -5.63
CA LEU A 40 0.31 -6.47 -5.30
C LEU A 40 -0.70 -7.17 -4.38
N ALA A 41 -0.83 -8.51 -4.45
CA ALA A 41 -1.70 -9.25 -3.53
C ALA A 41 -1.26 -9.17 -2.05
N ASP A 42 0.03 -8.97 -1.74
CA ASP A 42 0.49 -8.74 -0.36
C ASP A 42 0.01 -7.38 0.14
N LEU A 43 0.08 -6.35 -0.72
CA LEU A 43 -0.44 -5.01 -0.43
C LEU A 43 -1.95 -5.06 -0.18
N LEU A 44 -2.71 -5.75 -1.03
CA LEU A 44 -4.16 -5.92 -0.85
C LEU A 44 -4.48 -6.63 0.45
N SER A 45 -3.82 -7.76 0.72
CA SER A 45 -4.02 -8.53 1.95
C SER A 45 -3.68 -7.73 3.21
N TRP A 46 -2.76 -6.77 3.10
CA TRP A 46 -2.38 -5.89 4.19
C TRP A 46 -3.39 -4.77 4.40
N LEU A 47 -3.91 -4.16 3.32
CA LEU A 47 -4.98 -3.17 3.38
C LEU A 47 -6.28 -3.78 3.93
N GLU A 48 -6.61 -5.02 3.58
CA GLU A 48 -7.78 -5.73 4.10
C GLU A 48 -7.69 -6.08 5.60
N LYS A 49 -6.48 -6.22 6.14
CA LYS A 49 -6.26 -6.55 7.57
C LYS A 49 -6.34 -5.32 8.48
N ARG A 50 -6.66 -4.17 7.92
CA ARG A 50 -6.59 -2.89 8.59
C ARG A 50 -7.96 -2.32 8.97
#